data_AF-A0A0M9WCF7-F1
#
_entry.id   AF-A0A0M9WCF7-F1
#
_cell.length_a   1.000
_cell.length_b   1.000
_cell.length_c   1.000
_cell.angle_alpha   90.00
_cell.angle_beta   90.00
_cell.angle_gamma   90.00
#
_symmetry.space_group_name_H-M   'P 1'
#
loop_
_entity.id
_entity.type
_entity.pdbx_description
1 polymer ?
#
loop_
_entity_poly.entity_id
_entity_poly.type
_entity_poly.pdbx_seq_one_letter_code
_entity_poly.pdbx_strand_id
1 'polypeptide(L)'
;MNALDDASTAPIFGPKAGQDWFADPSGGAWSCVRDLLKLYRTFIPSFQDQFTTGKGATEDSPFKQVSYLTSAKIPMDQPSRNELSYAFGWGRAQLPNRLGQIGINPGLMPDGMPIVGKAVPPQLILFHQGSLPGALSIVILLPDTNSVIIVLSNSLALNDVPDWVGQLVLEELLEVPALERNDYIKAARTSVAENLKWHPALVRELGEARKNGTSPKELAGYFGTYWDNIHVFKIVVDLEDSKLYWRLQGLDSESFHWNTMKMTPSHGYFHGTSYLDVAAGWARTKGQSSGRLYSNAAMMDALTSCIGHTTPASRQWS
;
A
#
# COMPACT_ATOMS: atom_id res chain seq x y z
N MET A 1 14.78 -3.51 -4.58
CA MET A 1 14.69 -3.51 -6.05
C MET A 1 13.22 -3.45 -6.47
N ASN A 2 12.91 -3.00 -7.67
CA ASN A 2 11.55 -3.08 -8.25
C ASN A 2 11.57 -4.08 -9.43
N ALA A 3 10.45 -4.71 -9.74
CA ALA A 3 10.32 -5.57 -10.91
C ALA A 3 9.66 -4.79 -12.07
N LEU A 4 10.25 -4.87 -13.26
CA LEU A 4 9.64 -4.36 -14.49
C LEU A 4 8.63 -5.36 -15.06
N ASP A 5 7.91 -4.97 -16.12
CA ASP A 5 6.88 -5.80 -16.76
C ASP A 5 7.41 -7.15 -17.28
N ASP A 6 8.69 -7.19 -17.67
CA ASP A 6 9.39 -8.41 -18.10
C ASP A 6 10.01 -9.21 -16.93
N ALA A 7 9.66 -8.85 -15.70
CA ALA A 7 10.20 -9.35 -14.44
C ALA A 7 11.71 -9.10 -14.22
N SER A 8 12.37 -8.31 -15.09
CA SER A 8 13.73 -7.85 -14.82
C SER A 8 13.75 -6.90 -13.62
N THR A 9 14.90 -6.85 -12.93
CA THR A 9 15.03 -6.06 -11.71
C THR A 9 15.62 -4.69 -12.00
N ALA A 10 15.01 -3.66 -11.43
CA ALA A 10 15.53 -2.30 -11.41
C ALA A 10 15.96 -1.92 -9.99
N PRO A 11 17.17 -1.38 -9.79
CA PRO A 11 17.54 -0.82 -8.51
C PRO A 11 16.66 0.41 -8.24
N ILE A 12 16.14 0.48 -7.02
CA ILE A 12 15.44 1.66 -6.51
C ILE A 12 16.12 2.08 -5.24
N PHE A 13 16.19 3.39 -5.03
CA PHE A 13 16.63 3.92 -3.75
C PHE A 13 15.63 3.53 -2.67
N GLY A 14 16.13 3.24 -1.47
CA GLY A 14 15.26 2.96 -0.33
C GLY A 14 14.27 4.11 -0.13
N PRO A 15 13.03 3.82 0.32
CA PRO A 15 12.07 4.86 0.60
C PRO A 15 12.70 5.80 1.63
N LYS A 16 12.69 7.11 1.35
CA LYS A 16 13.01 8.11 2.36
C LYS A 16 11.84 8.09 3.34
N ALA A 17 11.96 7.29 4.39
CA ALA A 17 10.97 7.13 5.45
C ALA A 17 11.73 6.78 6.74
N GLY A 18 11.34 7.37 7.87
CA GLY A 18 12.02 7.19 9.16
C GLY A 18 12.27 8.52 9.87
N GLN A 19 13.12 8.50 10.92
CA GLN A 19 13.41 9.63 11.78
C GLN A 19 13.73 10.90 10.97
N ASP A 20 12.95 11.95 11.26
CA ASP A 20 12.96 13.28 10.60
C ASP A 20 12.44 13.33 9.16
N TRP A 21 11.70 12.31 8.70
CA TRP A 21 11.09 12.28 7.36
C TRP A 21 9.62 11.85 7.33
N PHE A 22 8.99 11.99 6.16
CA PHE A 22 7.61 11.57 5.90
C PHE A 22 7.36 10.10 6.29
N ALA A 23 6.13 9.84 6.76
CA ALA A 23 5.61 8.51 7.11
C ALA A 23 6.35 7.76 8.24
N ASP A 24 7.20 8.43 9.04
CA ASP A 24 7.94 7.83 10.17
C ASP A 24 7.05 6.95 11.08
N PRO A 25 5.97 7.46 11.72
CA PRO A 25 5.15 6.66 12.61
C PRO A 25 4.27 5.61 11.89
N SER A 26 4.04 5.75 10.58
CA SER A 26 3.14 4.87 9.83
C SER A 26 3.85 3.73 9.09
N GLY A 27 5.15 3.88 8.81
CA GLY A 27 5.89 2.92 8.00
C GLY A 27 7.40 3.16 7.94
N GLY A 28 7.94 4.15 8.65
CA GLY A 28 9.36 4.47 8.65
C GLY A 28 10.23 3.58 9.53
N ALA A 29 9.66 2.57 10.20
CA ALA A 29 10.42 1.65 11.02
C ALA A 29 11.16 0.62 10.16
N TRP A 30 12.49 0.60 10.27
CA TRP A 30 13.34 -0.42 9.64
C TRP A 30 13.71 -1.47 10.67
N SER A 31 13.59 -2.75 10.30
CA SER A 31 13.88 -3.86 11.20
C SER A 31 14.38 -5.09 10.44
N CYS A 32 14.68 -6.15 11.18
CA CYS A 32 15.02 -7.46 10.63
C CYS A 32 14.24 -8.56 11.37
N VAL A 33 14.21 -9.77 10.80
CA VAL A 33 13.51 -10.92 11.41
C VAL A 33 13.96 -11.14 12.86
N ARG A 34 15.26 -11.01 13.16
CA ARG A 34 15.79 -11.19 14.52
C ARG A 34 15.20 -10.21 15.53
N ASP A 35 15.04 -8.94 15.15
CA ASP A 35 14.54 -7.91 16.05
C ASP A 35 13.01 -8.00 16.19
N LEU A 36 12.30 -8.29 15.11
CA LEU A 36 10.86 -8.57 15.15
C LEU A 36 10.55 -9.83 15.97
N LEU A 37 11.39 -10.87 15.90
CA LEU A 37 11.24 -12.04 16.78
C LEU A 37 11.40 -11.68 18.26
N LYS A 38 12.34 -10.79 18.62
CA LYS A 38 12.45 -10.30 20.00
C LYS A 38 11.19 -9.56 20.42
N LEU A 39 10.67 -8.67 19.55
CA LEU A 39 9.44 -7.93 19.79
C LEU A 39 8.26 -8.88 20.07
N TYR A 40 8.02 -9.83 19.18
CA TYR A 40 6.84 -10.69 19.25
C TYR A 40 6.94 -11.80 20.31
N ARG A 41 8.15 -12.23 20.67
CA ARG A 41 8.38 -13.10 21.84
C ARG A 41 7.93 -12.47 23.16
N THR A 42 7.92 -11.15 23.25
CA THR A 42 7.40 -10.44 24.43
C THR A 42 5.94 -10.02 24.23
N PHE A 43 5.54 -9.67 23.01
CA PHE A 43 4.17 -9.22 22.71
C PHE A 43 3.12 -10.32 22.91
N ILE A 44 3.35 -11.54 22.39
CA ILE A 44 2.35 -12.62 22.47
C ILE A 44 2.07 -13.05 23.93
N PRO A 45 3.08 -13.28 24.79
CA PRO A 45 2.81 -13.54 26.20
C PRO A 45 2.08 -12.38 26.90
N SER A 46 2.38 -11.13 26.54
CA SER A 46 1.68 -9.96 27.09
C SER A 46 0.22 -9.91 26.66
N PHE A 47 -0.07 -10.29 25.41
CA PHE A 47 -1.42 -10.46 24.91
C PHE A 47 -2.17 -11.50 25.76
N GLN A 48 -1.60 -12.71 25.92
CA GLN A 48 -2.23 -13.80 26.65
C GLN A 48 -2.49 -13.44 28.12
N ASP A 49 -1.49 -12.89 28.80
CA ASP A 49 -1.59 -12.50 30.21
C ASP A 49 -2.64 -11.39 30.42
N GLN A 50 -2.66 -10.35 29.58
CA GLN A 50 -3.60 -9.24 29.75
C GLN A 50 -5.05 -9.65 29.44
N PHE A 51 -5.27 -10.58 28.50
CA PHE A 51 -6.61 -11.15 28.28
C PHE A 51 -7.04 -12.09 29.41
N THR A 52 -6.11 -12.86 29.98
CA THR A 52 -6.41 -13.83 31.05
C THR A 52 -6.66 -13.13 32.39
N THR A 53 -5.85 -12.14 32.73
CA THR A 53 -5.91 -11.46 34.04
C THR A 53 -6.83 -10.25 34.04
N GLY A 54 -7.18 -9.71 32.86
CA GLY A 54 -7.91 -8.45 32.72
C GLY A 54 -7.08 -7.21 33.09
N LYS A 55 -5.79 -7.36 33.39
CA LYS A 55 -4.89 -6.24 33.70
C LYS A 55 -4.47 -5.50 32.43
N GLY A 56 -4.21 -4.21 32.56
CA GLY A 56 -3.70 -3.38 31.45
C GLY A 56 -2.18 -3.48 31.23
N ALA A 57 -1.48 -4.36 31.94
CA ALA A 57 -0.04 -4.55 31.81
C ALA A 57 0.35 -5.94 32.33
N THR A 58 1.42 -6.51 31.75
CA THR A 58 2.06 -7.76 32.17
C THR A 58 3.34 -7.43 32.92
N GLU A 59 3.64 -8.18 33.98
CA GLU A 59 4.89 -8.02 34.73
C GLU A 59 6.11 -8.18 33.81
N ASP A 60 7.13 -7.35 34.01
CA ASP A 60 8.37 -7.29 33.20
C ASP A 60 8.19 -7.06 31.69
N SER A 61 6.98 -6.75 31.22
CA SER A 61 6.70 -6.42 29.83
C SER A 61 6.65 -4.91 29.60
N PRO A 62 7.27 -4.40 28.52
CA PRO A 62 7.09 -3.01 28.13
C PRO A 62 5.70 -2.73 27.53
N PHE A 63 4.93 -3.77 27.17
CA PHE A 63 3.66 -3.63 26.50
C PHE A 63 2.50 -3.40 27.46
N LYS A 64 1.73 -2.35 27.20
CA LYS A 64 0.57 -1.95 28.00
C LYS A 64 -0.68 -1.96 27.12
N GLN A 65 -1.81 -2.29 27.73
CA GLN A 65 -3.14 -2.29 27.12
C GLN A 65 -3.20 -3.11 25.83
N VAL A 66 -2.43 -4.20 25.76
CA VAL A 66 -2.37 -5.07 24.58
C VAL A 66 -3.76 -5.62 24.24
N SER A 67 -4.55 -5.96 25.26
CA SER A 67 -5.93 -6.40 25.08
C SER A 67 -6.81 -5.35 24.39
N TYR A 68 -6.64 -4.07 24.75
CA TYR A 68 -7.34 -2.96 24.10
C TYR A 68 -6.80 -2.64 22.70
N LEU A 69 -5.47 -2.66 22.51
CA LEU A 69 -4.81 -2.40 21.23
C LEU A 69 -5.20 -3.43 20.17
N THR A 70 -5.35 -4.67 20.60
CA THR A 70 -5.67 -5.78 19.72
C THR A 70 -7.15 -6.10 19.66
N SER A 71 -8.05 -5.42 20.40
CA SER A 71 -9.49 -5.69 20.29
C SER A 71 -10.07 -5.21 18.96
N ALA A 72 -11.11 -5.88 18.45
CA ALA A 72 -11.82 -5.45 17.25
C ALA A 72 -12.32 -4.00 17.36
N LYS A 73 -12.10 -3.19 16.31
CA LYS A 73 -12.57 -1.79 16.23
C LYS A 73 -13.44 -1.54 15.01
N ILE A 74 -12.98 -1.99 13.84
CA ILE A 74 -13.64 -1.74 12.55
C ILE A 74 -13.81 -3.05 11.80
N PRO A 75 -15.03 -3.49 11.46
CA PRO A 75 -15.23 -4.67 10.61
C PRO A 75 -14.53 -4.51 9.26
N MET A 76 -13.95 -5.60 8.74
CA MET A 76 -13.29 -5.64 7.44
C MET A 76 -13.95 -6.72 6.56
N ASP A 77 -13.96 -6.51 5.24
CA ASP A 77 -14.44 -7.45 4.21
C ASP A 77 -15.79 -8.13 4.57
N GLN A 78 -16.80 -7.29 4.86
CA GLN A 78 -18.14 -7.73 5.24
C GLN A 78 -19.09 -7.81 4.03
N PRO A 79 -20.08 -8.73 4.05
CA PRO A 79 -20.41 -9.66 5.14
C PRO A 79 -19.49 -10.88 5.21
N SER A 80 -19.18 -11.34 6.42
CA SER A 80 -18.37 -12.53 6.68
C SER A 80 -19.01 -13.43 7.74
N ARG A 81 -18.82 -14.75 7.65
CA ARG A 81 -19.29 -15.69 8.67
C ARG A 81 -18.41 -15.65 9.93
N ASN A 82 -17.10 -15.59 9.75
CA ASN A 82 -16.10 -15.58 10.81
C ASN A 82 -15.54 -14.18 10.98
N GLU A 83 -15.16 -13.82 12.21
CA GLU A 83 -14.68 -12.48 12.53
C GLU A 83 -13.51 -12.05 11.62
N LEU A 84 -13.64 -10.87 11.04
CA LEU A 84 -12.56 -10.17 10.34
C LEU A 84 -12.70 -8.67 10.63
N SER A 85 -11.72 -8.11 11.32
CA SER A 85 -11.76 -6.71 11.74
C SER A 85 -10.36 -6.10 11.82
N TYR A 86 -10.32 -4.78 11.89
CA TYR A 86 -9.12 -4.01 12.15
C TYR A 86 -9.13 -3.52 13.61
N ALA A 87 -7.99 -3.67 14.25
CA ALA A 87 -7.68 -3.14 15.57
C ALA A 87 -6.70 -1.96 15.47
N PHE A 88 -6.04 -1.58 16.56
CA PHE A 88 -5.01 -0.53 16.48
C PHE A 88 -3.70 -1.08 15.92
N GLY A 89 -3.57 -1.00 14.60
CA GLY A 89 -2.38 -1.45 13.87
C GLY A 89 -2.30 -2.96 13.69
N TRP A 90 -3.44 -3.66 13.72
CA TRP A 90 -3.53 -5.10 13.49
C TRP A 90 -4.80 -5.46 12.75
N GLY A 91 -4.69 -6.23 11.67
CA GLY A 91 -5.78 -7.06 11.19
C GLY A 91 -6.03 -8.20 12.17
N ARG A 92 -7.30 -8.54 12.38
CA ARG A 92 -7.77 -9.66 13.19
C ARG A 92 -8.58 -10.57 12.30
N ALA A 93 -8.31 -11.87 12.33
CA ALA A 93 -9.11 -12.84 11.63
C ALA A 93 -9.33 -14.08 12.48
N GLN A 94 -10.59 -14.50 12.61
CA GLN A 94 -10.92 -15.84 13.05
C GLN A 94 -10.88 -16.77 11.83
N LEU A 95 -9.96 -17.73 11.84
CA LEU A 95 -9.83 -18.72 10.77
C LEU A 95 -11.01 -19.72 10.78
N PRO A 96 -11.38 -20.34 9.64
CA PRO A 96 -10.94 -20.01 8.28
C PRO A 96 -11.41 -18.61 7.85
N ASN A 97 -10.54 -17.83 7.20
CA ASN A 97 -10.89 -16.51 6.69
C ASN A 97 -10.03 -16.10 5.49
N ARG A 98 -10.43 -15.04 4.80
CA ARG A 98 -9.58 -14.38 3.81
C ARG A 98 -8.53 -13.53 4.54
N LEU A 99 -7.30 -13.56 4.04
CA LEU A 99 -6.21 -12.68 4.47
C LEU A 99 -5.78 -11.79 3.30
N GLY A 100 -4.87 -10.85 3.55
CA GLY A 100 -4.35 -9.96 2.50
C GLY A 100 -4.87 -8.52 2.54
N GLN A 101 -5.92 -8.24 3.31
CA GLN A 101 -6.75 -7.03 3.15
C GLN A 101 -6.02 -5.70 3.40
N ILE A 102 -4.86 -5.72 4.06
CA ILE A 102 -4.03 -4.53 4.30
C ILE A 102 -2.96 -4.37 3.20
N GLY A 103 -2.62 -5.46 2.51
CA GLY A 103 -1.61 -5.51 1.45
C GLY A 103 -2.16 -5.22 0.06
N ILE A 104 -1.36 -5.56 -0.96
CA ILE A 104 -1.63 -5.20 -2.36
C ILE A 104 -2.52 -6.25 -3.05
N ASN A 105 -2.37 -7.52 -2.67
CA ASN A 105 -2.98 -8.66 -3.35
C ASN A 105 -4.50 -8.61 -3.53
N PRO A 106 -5.33 -8.11 -2.59
CA PRO A 106 -6.78 -8.06 -2.79
C PRO A 106 -7.20 -7.31 -4.05
N GLY A 107 -6.47 -6.24 -4.41
CA GLY A 107 -6.73 -5.47 -5.63
C GLY A 107 -6.24 -6.15 -6.91
N LEU A 108 -5.45 -7.23 -6.78
CA LEU A 108 -4.87 -8.01 -7.88
C LEU A 108 -5.55 -9.37 -8.05
N MET A 109 -6.56 -9.69 -7.25
CA MET A 109 -7.26 -10.96 -7.26
C MET A 109 -8.71 -10.76 -7.74
N PRO A 110 -9.00 -10.98 -9.03
CA PRO A 110 -10.32 -10.68 -9.61
C PRO A 110 -11.44 -11.53 -8.99
N ASP A 111 -11.13 -12.76 -8.58
CA ASP A 111 -12.08 -13.68 -7.93
C ASP A 111 -12.07 -13.58 -6.40
N GLY A 112 -11.38 -12.56 -5.85
CA GLY A 112 -11.18 -12.36 -4.42
C GLY A 112 -10.03 -13.18 -3.84
N MET A 113 -9.67 -12.85 -2.59
CA MET A 113 -8.62 -13.55 -1.86
C MET A 113 -9.06 -14.97 -1.47
N PRO A 114 -8.12 -15.95 -1.45
CA PRO A 114 -8.40 -17.31 -0.97
C PRO A 114 -8.75 -17.32 0.52
N ILE A 115 -9.53 -18.33 0.93
CA ILE A 115 -9.84 -18.61 2.34
C ILE A 115 -8.72 -19.49 2.91
N VAL A 116 -8.00 -18.97 3.89
CA VAL A 116 -6.87 -19.63 4.56
C VAL A 116 -7.35 -20.43 5.77
N GLY A 117 -6.70 -21.56 6.05
CA GLY A 117 -7.00 -22.35 7.25
C GLY A 117 -8.31 -23.13 7.12
N LYS A 118 -8.63 -23.63 5.92
CA LYS A 118 -9.78 -24.51 5.70
C LYS A 118 -9.62 -25.82 6.48
N ALA A 119 -10.73 -26.36 6.96
CA ALA A 119 -10.80 -27.62 7.68
C ALA A 119 -9.94 -27.72 8.97
N VAL A 120 -9.46 -26.60 9.52
CA VAL A 120 -8.85 -26.55 10.85
C VAL A 120 -9.80 -25.90 11.88
N PRO A 121 -9.65 -26.19 13.18
CA PRO A 121 -10.45 -25.55 14.22
C PRO A 121 -10.33 -24.02 14.18
N PRO A 122 -11.43 -23.28 14.39
CA PRO A 122 -11.37 -21.83 14.42
C PRO A 122 -10.43 -21.32 15.50
N GLN A 123 -9.52 -20.44 15.11
CA GLN A 123 -8.60 -19.75 16.01
C GLN A 123 -8.40 -18.32 15.55
N LEU A 124 -8.11 -17.44 16.50
CA LEU A 124 -7.80 -16.04 16.21
C LEU A 124 -6.36 -15.91 15.75
N ILE A 125 -6.15 -15.18 14.66
CA ILE A 125 -4.84 -14.66 14.29
C ILE A 125 -4.85 -13.14 14.27
N LEU A 126 -3.68 -12.56 14.53
CA LEU A 126 -3.41 -11.14 14.29
C LEU A 126 -2.44 -11.04 13.12
N PHE A 127 -2.66 -10.13 12.19
CA PHE A 127 -1.76 -9.95 11.06
C PHE A 127 -1.59 -8.49 10.69
N HIS A 128 -0.48 -8.17 10.03
CA HIS A 128 -0.30 -6.87 9.41
C HIS A 128 0.63 -7.00 8.20
N GLN A 129 0.25 -6.38 7.08
CA GLN A 129 1.12 -6.23 5.92
C GLN A 129 1.80 -4.87 5.91
N GLY A 130 3.04 -4.82 5.43
CA GLY A 130 3.76 -3.59 5.16
C GLY A 130 4.08 -3.48 3.68
N SER A 131 3.86 -2.31 3.11
CA SER A 131 4.20 -2.05 1.71
C SER A 131 4.79 -0.66 1.53
N LEU A 132 6.07 -0.64 1.16
CA LEU A 132 6.78 0.52 0.65
C LEU A 132 7.51 0.15 -0.64
N PRO A 133 7.84 1.13 -1.50
CA PRO A 133 8.69 0.86 -2.66
C PRO A 133 9.98 0.15 -2.23
N GLY A 134 10.18 -1.06 -2.75
CA GLY A 134 11.35 -1.88 -2.47
C GLY A 134 11.33 -2.62 -1.14
N ALA A 135 10.24 -2.58 -0.38
CA ALA A 135 10.10 -3.30 0.87
C ALA A 135 8.67 -3.77 1.10
N LEU A 136 8.47 -5.07 1.13
CA LEU A 136 7.19 -5.72 1.47
C LEU A 136 7.37 -6.57 2.71
N SER A 137 6.32 -6.67 3.52
CA SER A 137 6.33 -7.53 4.70
C SER A 137 4.96 -8.06 5.07
N ILE A 138 4.96 -9.21 5.74
CA ILE A 138 3.82 -9.67 6.52
C ILE A 138 4.29 -10.22 7.86
N VAL A 139 3.53 -9.91 8.89
CA VAL A 139 3.61 -10.58 10.19
C VAL A 139 2.28 -11.23 10.48
N ILE A 140 2.30 -12.48 10.94
CA ILE A 140 1.13 -13.23 11.41
C ILE A 140 1.45 -13.77 12.80
N LEU A 141 0.64 -13.42 13.79
CA LEU A 141 0.71 -13.91 15.16
C LEU A 141 -0.40 -14.92 15.38
N LEU A 142 -0.04 -16.05 16.00
CA LEU A 142 -0.96 -17.09 16.45
C LEU A 142 -0.88 -17.17 17.97
N PRO A 143 -1.70 -16.39 18.71
CA PRO A 143 -1.62 -16.35 20.17
C PRO A 143 -1.81 -17.72 20.81
N ASP A 144 -2.72 -18.55 20.30
CA ASP A 144 -3.07 -19.85 20.92
C ASP A 144 -1.90 -20.84 20.92
N THR A 145 -1.03 -20.77 19.92
CA THR A 145 0.15 -21.65 19.77
C THR A 145 1.46 -20.95 20.10
N ASN A 146 1.41 -19.70 20.58
CA ASN A 146 2.57 -18.84 20.80
C ASN A 146 3.54 -18.81 19.60
N SER A 147 2.98 -18.78 18.39
CA SER A 147 3.73 -18.84 17.13
C SER A 147 3.68 -17.52 16.37
N VAL A 148 4.72 -17.26 15.59
CA VAL A 148 4.84 -16.06 14.76
C VAL A 148 5.44 -16.41 13.41
N ILE A 149 4.84 -15.88 12.35
CA ILE A 149 5.34 -15.95 10.97
C ILE A 149 5.75 -14.54 10.58
N ILE A 150 6.97 -14.40 10.07
CA ILE A 150 7.53 -13.12 9.62
C ILE A 150 8.15 -13.35 8.25
N VAL A 151 7.63 -12.64 7.25
CA VAL A 151 8.21 -12.66 5.90
C VAL A 151 8.53 -11.22 5.52
N LEU A 152 9.79 -10.98 5.16
CA LEU A 152 10.29 -9.69 4.71
C LEU A 152 10.85 -9.87 3.30
N SER A 153 10.55 -8.93 2.41
CA SER A 153 11.14 -8.86 1.08
C SER A 153 11.68 -7.47 0.80
N ASN A 154 12.81 -7.42 0.11
CA ASN A 154 13.46 -6.19 -0.36
C ASN A 154 13.16 -5.90 -1.84
N SER A 155 12.03 -6.41 -2.33
CA SER A 155 11.51 -6.12 -3.66
C SER A 155 10.10 -5.55 -3.58
N LEU A 156 9.81 -4.52 -4.37
CA LEU A 156 8.43 -4.31 -4.84
C LEU A 156 8.30 -5.21 -6.07
N ALA A 157 7.63 -6.33 -5.91
CA ALA A 157 7.43 -7.30 -6.98
C ALA A 157 6.14 -6.96 -7.75
N LEU A 158 5.87 -7.71 -8.82
CA LEU A 158 4.63 -7.64 -9.58
C LEU A 158 3.37 -8.06 -8.76
N ASN A 159 3.56 -8.46 -7.51
CA ASN A 159 2.52 -8.74 -6.51
C ASN A 159 3.12 -8.65 -5.08
N ASP A 160 2.30 -8.91 -4.06
CA ASP A 160 2.74 -8.98 -2.67
C ASP A 160 3.16 -10.41 -2.31
N VAL A 161 4.43 -10.75 -2.60
CA VAL A 161 5.00 -12.08 -2.34
C VAL A 161 5.05 -12.43 -0.85
N PRO A 162 5.47 -11.54 0.07
CA PRO A 162 5.44 -11.85 1.50
C PRO A 162 4.08 -12.33 1.98
N ASP A 163 2.99 -11.70 1.55
CA ASP A 163 1.64 -12.14 1.89
C ASP A 163 1.35 -13.57 1.41
N TRP A 164 1.67 -13.92 0.15
CA TRP A 164 1.49 -15.28 -0.35
C TRP A 164 2.32 -16.33 0.39
N VAL A 165 3.59 -16.01 0.66
CA VAL A 165 4.48 -16.92 1.42
C VAL A 165 4.00 -17.05 2.87
N GLY A 166 3.58 -15.95 3.49
CA GLY A 166 3.07 -15.95 4.85
C GLY A 166 1.83 -16.83 5.00
N GLN A 167 0.89 -16.73 4.05
CA GLN A 167 -0.30 -17.57 4.02
C GLN A 167 0.04 -19.05 3.75
N LEU A 168 0.99 -19.34 2.85
CA LEU A 168 1.47 -20.71 2.62
C LEU A 168 2.07 -21.34 3.88
N VAL A 169 2.96 -20.60 4.56
CA VAL A 169 3.58 -21.06 5.81
C VAL A 169 2.53 -21.21 6.92
N LEU A 170 1.51 -20.35 6.95
CA LEU A 170 0.41 -20.47 7.88
C LEU A 170 -0.37 -21.77 7.69
N GLU A 171 -0.74 -22.14 6.45
CA GLU A 171 -1.44 -23.40 6.21
C GLU A 171 -0.59 -24.64 6.53
N GLU A 172 0.72 -24.55 6.33
CA GLU A 172 1.65 -25.60 6.76
C GLU A 172 1.69 -25.71 8.28
N LEU A 173 1.88 -24.59 8.99
CA LEU A 173 1.94 -24.55 10.45
C LEU A 173 0.64 -25.04 11.12
N LEU A 174 -0.50 -24.77 10.48
CA LEU A 174 -1.82 -25.22 10.93
C LEU A 174 -2.13 -26.67 10.54
N GLU A 175 -1.23 -27.34 9.82
CA GLU A 175 -1.42 -28.70 9.32
C GLU A 175 -2.71 -28.85 8.50
N VAL A 176 -3.04 -27.83 7.69
CA VAL A 176 -4.22 -27.86 6.81
C VAL A 176 -4.12 -29.09 5.90
N PRO A 177 -5.18 -29.92 5.78
CA PRO A 177 -5.17 -31.10 4.92
C PRO A 177 -4.77 -30.75 3.49
N ALA A 178 -3.94 -31.58 2.85
CA ALA A 178 -3.37 -31.27 1.54
C ALA A 178 -4.42 -30.93 0.45
N LEU A 179 -5.59 -31.58 0.48
CA LEU A 179 -6.69 -31.31 -0.45
C LEU A 179 -7.40 -29.98 -0.19
N GLU A 180 -7.24 -29.42 1.01
CA GLU A 180 -7.82 -28.16 1.44
C GLU A 180 -6.83 -27.00 1.34
N ARG A 181 -5.55 -27.24 1.08
CA ARG A 181 -4.55 -26.16 0.92
C ARG A 181 -4.82 -25.34 -0.33
N ASN A 182 -4.53 -24.05 -0.25
CA ASN A 182 -4.65 -23.14 -1.39
C ASN A 182 -3.44 -23.28 -2.33
N ASP A 183 -3.69 -23.07 -3.63
CA ASP A 183 -2.62 -22.99 -4.63
C ASP A 183 -2.07 -21.56 -4.71
N TYR A 184 -1.11 -21.26 -3.83
CA TYR A 184 -0.48 -19.93 -3.77
C TYR A 184 0.40 -19.62 -4.98
N ILE A 185 0.89 -20.63 -5.71
CA ILE A 185 1.62 -20.41 -6.97
C ILE A 185 0.67 -19.89 -8.03
N LYS A 186 -0.53 -20.49 -8.13
CA LYS A 186 -1.59 -20.00 -9.01
C LYS A 186 -2.04 -18.59 -8.60
N ALA A 187 -2.25 -18.33 -7.31
CA ALA A 187 -2.62 -17.00 -6.81
C ALA A 187 -1.55 -15.95 -7.15
N ALA A 188 -0.27 -16.30 -6.99
CA ALA A 188 0.84 -15.43 -7.39
C ALA A 188 0.83 -15.15 -8.90
N ARG A 189 0.63 -16.16 -9.75
CA ARG A 189 0.54 -15.98 -11.21
C ARG A 189 -0.65 -15.11 -11.61
N THR A 190 -1.81 -15.32 -11.00
CA THR A 190 -3.01 -14.52 -11.24
C THR A 190 -2.75 -13.06 -10.87
N SER A 191 -2.23 -12.79 -9.68
CA SER A 191 -1.95 -11.42 -9.22
C SER A 191 -0.91 -10.71 -10.09
N VAL A 192 0.14 -11.40 -10.54
CA VAL A 192 1.10 -10.86 -11.51
C VAL A 192 0.42 -10.52 -12.84
N ALA A 193 -0.37 -11.44 -13.39
CA ALA A 193 -1.06 -11.23 -14.66
C ALA A 193 -2.04 -10.06 -14.59
N GLU A 194 -2.69 -9.84 -13.44
CA GLU A 194 -3.55 -8.68 -13.23
C GLU A 194 -2.75 -7.39 -13.12
N ASN A 195 -1.67 -7.38 -12.34
CA ASN A 195 -0.83 -6.19 -12.18
C ASN A 195 -0.23 -5.71 -13.51
N LEU A 196 0.19 -6.64 -14.37
CA LEU A 196 0.74 -6.32 -15.70
C LEU A 196 -0.25 -5.64 -16.66
N LYS A 197 -1.56 -5.70 -16.38
CA LYS A 197 -2.57 -4.98 -17.18
C LYS A 197 -2.59 -3.48 -16.90
N TRP A 198 -2.09 -3.07 -15.73
CA TRP A 198 -2.24 -1.71 -15.23
C TRP A 198 -1.58 -0.67 -16.14
N HIS A 199 -0.30 -0.86 -16.48
CA HIS A 199 0.42 0.14 -17.26
C HIS A 199 -0.14 0.31 -18.69
N PRO A 200 -0.42 -0.77 -19.46
CA PRO A 200 -1.09 -0.63 -20.76
C PRO A 200 -2.48 0.02 -20.66
N ALA A 201 -3.26 -0.29 -19.61
CA ALA A 201 -4.55 0.34 -19.39
C ALA A 201 -4.42 1.85 -19.14
N LEU A 202 -3.46 2.25 -18.29
CA LEU A 202 -3.18 3.65 -18.01
C LEU A 202 -2.73 4.42 -19.27
N VAL A 203 -1.83 3.84 -20.07
CA VAL A 203 -1.40 4.48 -21.34
C VAL A 203 -2.58 4.66 -22.28
N ARG A 204 -3.47 3.66 -22.39
CA ARG A 204 -4.69 3.76 -23.20
C ARG A 204 -5.61 4.86 -22.68
N GLU A 205 -5.91 4.88 -21.37
CA GLU A 205 -6.76 5.90 -20.74
C GLU A 205 -6.22 7.32 -20.97
N LEU A 206 -4.90 7.52 -20.80
CA LEU A 206 -4.25 8.80 -21.08
C LEU A 206 -4.34 9.17 -22.57
N GLY A 207 -4.23 8.18 -23.46
CA GLY A 207 -4.41 8.36 -24.90
C GLY A 207 -5.82 8.79 -25.28
N GLU A 208 -6.84 8.17 -24.68
CA GLU A 208 -8.26 8.48 -24.90
C GLU A 208 -8.66 9.85 -24.33
N ALA A 209 -8.12 10.21 -23.16
CA ALA A 209 -8.34 11.51 -22.53
C ALA A 209 -7.62 12.66 -23.26
N ARG A 210 -6.69 12.35 -24.17
CA ARG A 210 -5.93 13.36 -24.90
C ARG A 210 -6.82 14.16 -25.85
N LYS A 211 -6.81 15.48 -25.69
CA LYS A 211 -7.48 16.40 -26.62
C LYS A 211 -6.67 16.55 -27.92
N ASN A 212 -7.08 15.85 -28.97
CA ASN A 212 -6.44 15.94 -30.29
C ASN A 212 -6.51 17.36 -30.87
N GLY A 213 -5.48 17.75 -31.63
CA GLY A 213 -5.39 19.09 -32.23
C GLY A 213 -5.01 20.21 -31.24
N THR A 214 -4.71 19.87 -29.98
CA THR A 214 -4.17 20.83 -29.01
C THR A 214 -2.64 20.78 -29.00
N SER A 215 -2.03 21.90 -28.61
CA SER A 215 -0.59 21.97 -28.31
C SER A 215 -0.41 22.18 -26.80
N PRO A 216 0.68 21.67 -26.21
CA PRO A 216 1.07 22.04 -24.85
C PRO A 216 1.10 23.56 -24.70
N LYS A 217 0.78 24.07 -23.51
CA LYS A 217 0.97 25.49 -23.20
C LYS A 217 2.47 25.79 -23.18
N GLU A 218 2.81 27.07 -23.33
CA GLU A 218 4.14 27.54 -22.91
C GLU A 218 4.40 27.17 -21.45
N LEU A 219 5.65 26.85 -21.09
CA LEU A 219 5.98 26.33 -19.76
C LEU A 219 5.47 27.24 -18.63
N ALA A 220 5.58 28.56 -18.81
CA ALA A 220 5.07 29.55 -17.85
C ALA A 220 3.54 29.45 -17.61
N GLY A 221 2.78 28.88 -18.54
CA GLY A 221 1.34 28.64 -18.39
C GLY A 221 0.98 27.47 -17.46
N TYR A 222 1.98 26.70 -17.00
CA TYR A 222 1.83 25.67 -15.98
C TYR A 222 2.28 26.13 -14.58
N PHE A 223 2.89 27.32 -14.47
CA PHE A 223 3.28 27.87 -13.18
C PHE A 223 2.03 28.17 -12.33
N GLY A 224 2.03 27.72 -11.07
CA GLY A 224 0.93 28.00 -10.16
C GLY A 224 0.77 27.01 -9.02
N THR A 225 -0.20 27.27 -8.15
CA THR A 225 -0.59 26.34 -7.08
C THR A 225 -1.90 25.68 -7.43
N TYR A 226 -1.89 24.36 -7.46
CA TYR A 226 -3.04 23.51 -7.76
C TYR A 226 -3.50 22.86 -6.46
N TRP A 227 -4.79 22.94 -6.19
CA TRP A 227 -5.40 22.32 -5.00
C TRP A 227 -6.27 21.15 -5.41
N ASP A 228 -6.35 20.14 -4.55
CA ASP A 228 -7.43 19.18 -4.62
C ASP A 228 -8.77 19.86 -4.27
N ASN A 229 -9.87 19.25 -4.70
CA ASN A 229 -11.21 19.86 -4.57
C ASN A 229 -11.59 20.18 -3.10
N ILE A 230 -11.05 19.42 -2.14
CA ILE A 230 -11.31 19.61 -0.70
C ILE A 230 -10.24 20.42 0.03
N HIS A 231 -9.24 20.96 -0.68
CA HIS A 231 -8.19 21.86 -0.18
C HIS A 231 -7.35 21.29 0.97
N VAL A 232 -7.07 19.99 0.94
CA VAL A 232 -6.19 19.29 1.90
C VAL A 232 -4.80 19.04 1.29
N PHE A 233 -4.71 19.03 -0.04
CA PHE A 233 -3.48 18.76 -0.77
C PHE A 233 -3.26 19.81 -1.87
N LYS A 234 -2.04 20.34 -1.95
CA LYS A 234 -1.62 21.20 -3.05
C LYS A 234 -0.37 20.69 -3.75
N ILE A 235 -0.27 21.02 -5.03
CA ILE A 235 0.96 20.92 -5.83
C ILE A 235 1.33 22.34 -6.22
N VAL A 236 2.54 22.77 -5.88
CA VAL A 236 3.09 24.04 -6.36
C VAL A 236 3.98 23.73 -7.55
N VAL A 237 3.68 24.32 -8.70
CA VAL A 237 4.47 24.19 -9.92
C VAL A 237 5.29 25.45 -10.11
N ASP A 238 6.60 25.30 -10.04
CA ASP A 238 7.58 26.37 -10.18
C ASP A 238 8.32 26.25 -11.53
N LEU A 239 8.80 27.38 -12.05
CA LEU A 239 9.60 27.43 -13.27
C LEU A 239 10.99 27.98 -12.92
N GLU A 240 12.00 27.13 -13.00
CA GLU A 240 13.40 27.49 -12.72
C GLU A 240 14.27 27.09 -13.92
N ASP A 241 15.06 28.02 -14.45
CA ASP A 241 15.96 27.78 -15.60
C ASP A 241 15.28 27.08 -16.79
N SER A 242 14.07 27.52 -17.14
CA SER A 242 13.24 26.93 -18.20
C SER A 242 12.85 25.46 -17.97
N LYS A 243 12.85 25.01 -16.71
CA LYS A 243 12.39 23.69 -16.29
C LYS A 243 11.28 23.82 -15.27
N LEU A 244 10.25 23.01 -15.43
CA LEU A 244 9.17 22.92 -14.46
C LEU A 244 9.61 22.03 -13.30
N TYR A 245 9.30 22.49 -12.09
CA TYR A 245 9.38 21.70 -10.87
C TYR A 245 8.00 21.65 -10.24
N TRP A 246 7.71 20.57 -9.53
CA TRP A 246 6.50 20.40 -8.74
C TRP A 246 6.91 20.07 -7.32
N ARG A 247 6.32 20.80 -6.38
CA ARG A 247 6.50 20.62 -4.95
C ARG A 247 5.21 20.12 -4.32
N LEU A 248 5.26 18.95 -3.70
CA LEU A 248 4.12 18.43 -2.96
C LEU A 248 3.96 19.24 -1.67
N GLN A 249 2.74 19.74 -1.44
CA GLN A 249 2.42 20.69 -0.36
C GLN A 249 3.27 21.98 -0.36
N GLY A 250 3.99 22.28 -1.45
CA GLY A 250 4.91 23.42 -1.53
C GLY A 250 6.17 23.28 -0.66
N LEU A 251 6.54 22.05 -0.28
CA LEU A 251 7.73 21.78 0.51
C LEU A 251 8.95 21.65 -0.41
N ASP A 252 10.04 22.35 -0.09
CA ASP A 252 11.29 22.27 -0.86
C ASP A 252 11.93 20.88 -0.80
N SER A 253 11.72 20.17 0.30
CA SER A 253 12.14 18.77 0.49
C SER A 253 11.43 17.78 -0.43
N GLU A 254 10.28 18.19 -0.98
CA GLU A 254 9.43 17.41 -1.89
C GLU A 254 9.36 18.07 -3.28
N SER A 255 10.46 18.68 -3.71
CA SER A 255 10.62 19.25 -5.05
C SER A 255 11.12 18.21 -6.06
N PHE A 256 10.40 18.09 -7.16
CA PHE A 256 10.71 17.15 -8.23
C PHE A 256 10.77 17.87 -9.58
N HIS A 257 11.60 17.39 -10.50
CA HIS A 257 11.64 17.93 -11.85
C HIS A 257 10.45 17.38 -12.67
N TRP A 258 9.90 18.17 -13.59
CA TRP A 258 8.78 17.75 -14.44
C TRP A 258 9.12 16.58 -15.36
N ASN A 259 10.33 16.57 -15.93
CA ASN A 259 10.74 15.48 -16.82
C ASN A 259 11.01 14.15 -16.11
N THR A 260 11.07 14.12 -14.77
CA THR A 260 11.10 12.85 -14.02
C THR A 260 9.77 12.08 -14.07
N MET A 261 8.70 12.66 -14.64
CA MET A 261 7.45 11.96 -15.01
C MET A 261 7.23 11.86 -16.53
N LYS A 262 8.28 11.82 -17.35
CA LYS A 262 8.10 11.47 -18.76
C LYS A 262 7.75 9.99 -18.92
N MET A 263 6.45 9.68 -18.99
CA MET A 263 5.98 8.44 -19.62
C MET A 263 6.28 8.54 -21.12
N THR A 264 7.44 8.05 -21.55
CA THR A 264 7.84 8.06 -22.96
C THR A 264 7.85 6.63 -23.51
N PRO A 265 7.18 6.32 -24.65
CA PRO A 265 7.08 4.95 -25.17
C PRO A 265 8.33 4.42 -25.88
N SER A 266 9.50 5.03 -25.75
CA SER A 266 10.61 4.74 -26.65
C SER A 266 11.94 4.62 -25.93
N HIS A 267 12.51 3.40 -26.00
CA HIS A 267 13.88 3.02 -25.64
C HIS A 267 14.19 2.88 -24.14
N GLY A 268 13.77 1.74 -23.57
CA GLY A 268 14.66 0.82 -22.83
C GLY A 268 15.34 1.27 -21.53
N TYR A 269 15.16 2.49 -21.04
CA TYR A 269 15.79 2.93 -19.78
C TYR A 269 14.90 3.91 -19.02
N PHE A 270 14.44 3.50 -17.83
CA PHE A 270 13.71 4.36 -16.91
C PHE A 270 14.51 4.61 -15.63
N HIS A 271 15.06 5.82 -15.52
CA HIS A 271 15.41 6.44 -14.24
C HIS A 271 14.22 7.30 -13.80
N GLY A 272 13.37 6.78 -12.92
CA GLY A 272 12.24 7.55 -12.37
C GLY A 272 11.12 6.71 -11.75
N THR A 273 11.45 5.75 -10.90
CA THR A 273 10.53 4.70 -10.39
C THR A 273 10.20 4.83 -8.90
N SER A 274 9.91 6.03 -8.37
CA SER A 274 9.58 6.12 -6.93
C SER A 274 8.34 6.91 -6.52
N TYR A 275 7.86 7.89 -7.28
CA TYR A 275 6.81 8.79 -6.73
C TYR A 275 5.41 8.62 -7.32
N LEU A 276 5.25 8.22 -8.59
CA LEU A 276 3.94 7.81 -9.10
C LEU A 276 3.45 6.54 -8.42
N ASP A 277 4.33 5.61 -8.04
CA ASP A 277 3.97 4.43 -7.26
C ASP A 277 3.59 4.77 -5.82
N VAL A 278 4.22 5.79 -5.21
CA VAL A 278 3.84 6.29 -3.89
C VAL A 278 2.51 7.04 -3.97
N ALA A 279 2.30 7.90 -4.96
CA ALA A 279 1.03 8.62 -5.14
C ALA A 279 -0.13 7.69 -5.54
N ALA A 280 0.11 6.72 -6.44
CA ALA A 280 -0.86 5.68 -6.80
C ALA A 280 -1.07 4.66 -5.66
N GLY A 281 -0.05 4.39 -4.84
CA GLY A 281 -0.17 3.62 -3.60
C GLY A 281 -0.98 4.36 -2.53
N TRP A 282 -0.83 5.68 -2.44
CA TRP A 282 -1.60 6.55 -1.54
C TRP A 282 -3.06 6.67 -1.98
N ALA A 283 -3.32 6.76 -3.29
CA ALA A 283 -4.67 6.72 -3.86
C ALA A 283 -5.34 5.35 -3.64
N ARG A 284 -4.59 4.24 -3.77
CA ARG A 284 -5.08 2.87 -3.49
C ARG A 284 -5.48 2.68 -2.02
N THR A 285 -4.66 3.14 -1.08
CA THR A 285 -4.91 2.99 0.37
C THR A 285 -6.09 3.85 0.87
N LYS A 286 -6.28 5.08 0.36
CA LYS A 286 -7.45 5.90 0.72
C LYS A 286 -8.75 5.46 0.04
N GLY A 287 -8.67 4.84 -1.13
CA GLY A 287 -9.83 4.26 -1.82
C GLY A 287 -10.46 3.09 -1.06
N GLN A 288 -9.61 2.27 -0.41
CA GLN A 288 -10.07 1.11 0.36
C GLN A 288 -10.66 1.48 1.73
N SER A 289 -10.17 2.53 2.40
CA SER A 289 -10.64 2.90 3.75
C SER A 289 -11.93 3.74 3.79
N SER A 290 -12.37 4.29 2.65
CA SER A 290 -13.47 5.28 2.62
C SER A 290 -14.72 4.82 1.87
N GLY A 291 -14.72 3.62 1.27
CA GLY A 291 -15.82 3.17 0.39
C GLY A 291 -16.05 4.09 -0.81
N ARG A 292 -15.15 5.06 -1.03
CA ARG A 292 -15.14 5.96 -2.18
C ARG A 292 -13.87 5.62 -2.95
N LEU A 293 -14.05 5.21 -4.20
CA LEU A 293 -12.99 5.30 -5.19
C LEU A 293 -12.50 6.76 -5.16
N TYR A 294 -11.37 7.03 -4.52
CA TYR A 294 -10.53 8.13 -4.93
C TYR A 294 -10.01 7.70 -6.30
N SER A 295 -10.86 7.90 -7.29
CA SER A 295 -10.54 7.60 -8.67
C SER A 295 -9.28 8.36 -9.00
N ASN A 296 -8.55 7.82 -9.98
CA ASN A 296 -7.51 8.54 -10.68
C ASN A 296 -7.93 9.98 -11.05
N ALA A 297 -9.21 10.35 -11.00
CA ALA A 297 -9.74 11.71 -11.20
C ALA A 297 -9.04 12.82 -10.43
N ALA A 298 -8.52 12.69 -9.20
CA ALA A 298 -7.87 13.88 -8.57
C ALA A 298 -6.49 14.19 -9.19
N MET A 299 -5.69 13.14 -9.46
CA MET A 299 -4.40 13.27 -10.14
C MET A 299 -4.60 13.49 -11.64
N MET A 300 -5.62 12.87 -12.23
CA MET A 300 -6.06 13.07 -13.60
C MET A 300 -6.72 14.42 -13.78
N ASP A 301 -7.38 15.03 -12.80
CA ASP A 301 -7.94 16.40 -12.84
C ASP A 301 -6.80 17.41 -12.72
N ALA A 302 -5.77 17.15 -11.90
CA ALA A 302 -4.54 17.93 -11.93
C ALA A 302 -3.85 17.83 -13.29
N LEU A 303 -3.78 16.63 -13.89
CA LEU A 303 -3.19 16.40 -15.22
C LEU A 303 -4.09 16.89 -16.38
N THR A 304 -5.42 16.83 -16.27
CA THR A 304 -6.38 17.24 -17.32
C THR A 304 -6.79 18.70 -17.22
N SER A 305 -6.84 19.31 -16.03
CA SER A 305 -6.92 20.78 -15.90
C SER A 305 -5.68 21.46 -16.48
N CYS A 306 -4.53 20.78 -16.45
CA CYS A 306 -3.32 21.18 -17.18
C CYS A 306 -3.45 21.00 -18.72
N ILE A 307 -4.31 20.10 -19.20
CA ILE A 307 -4.49 19.79 -20.65
C ILE A 307 -5.76 20.43 -21.25
N GLY A 308 -6.55 21.16 -20.46
CA GLY A 308 -7.34 22.27 -21.01
C GLY A 308 -8.63 22.56 -20.28
N HIS A 309 -8.73 23.78 -19.77
CA HIS A 309 -9.95 24.57 -19.84
C HIS A 309 -9.64 25.91 -20.53
N THR A 310 -10.33 26.13 -21.64
CA THR A 310 -10.60 27.47 -22.18
C THR A 310 -11.96 27.91 -21.64
N THR A 311 -11.97 28.93 -20.78
CA THR A 311 -12.96 30.01 -20.84
C THR A 311 -12.37 31.29 -20.26
N PRO A 312 -12.66 32.48 -20.82
CA PRO A 312 -11.93 33.71 -20.55
C PRO A 312 -12.48 34.50 -19.36
N ALA A 313 -11.64 35.41 -18.90
CA ALA A 313 -11.85 36.39 -17.85
C ALA A 313 -13.25 37.05 -17.77
N SER A 314 -13.71 37.26 -16.53
CA SER A 314 -14.48 38.44 -16.12
C SER A 314 -14.05 38.84 -14.70
N ARG A 315 -13.17 39.85 -14.60
CA ARG A 315 -13.43 41.19 -14.04
C ARG A 315 -14.02 41.22 -12.62
N GLN A 316 -13.17 41.67 -11.68
CA GLN A 316 -13.55 42.30 -10.42
C GLN A 316 -14.63 43.35 -10.61
N TRP A 317 -15.61 43.42 -9.69
CA TRP A 317 -16.13 44.67 -9.12
C TRP A 317 -16.55 44.40 -7.66
N SER A 318 -16.07 45.28 -6.77
CA SER A 318 -16.50 45.62 -5.39
C SER A 318 -17.17 44.55 -4.51
#